data_AF-A0A835HRL6-F1
#
_entry.id   AF-A0A835HRL6-F1
#
_cell.length_a   1.000
_cell.length_b   1.000
_cell.length_c   1.000
_cell.angle_alpha   90.00
_cell.angle_beta   90.00
_cell.angle_gamma   90.00
#
_symmetry.space_group_name_H-M   'P 1'
#
loop_
_entity.id
_entity.type
_entity.pdbx_description
1 polymer ?
#
loop_
_entity_poly.entity_id
_entity_poly.type
_entity_poly.pdbx_seq_one_letter_code
_entity_poly.pdbx_strand_id
1 'polypeptide(L)'
;MEGIPLMGSDPDSDVDMVVGNPPVVTPRIPRKTSHVWKQFDKVTEKNDDGTIMKQPNGKDVMKAVCKICSEKLVFGGRSGTSHLSRHATSCLKRTTSDVGQTIIGRTPTGGIYSFTFSQVRARRETVRYFIREELPFNKVEKPAFRRWIQKSFGPQFKPPGRLTLRADIFLILEEEKAVLKDLLRSVPGKICLTSDLWTSNQKLGYMCITAHFICTDWKLHKRVISFPMLPCPHTGKIISDAIYANLLGWNISDKIGTLTLDNASNNDVCVSRLKDQLFGHDMLSRELFHLRCNAHITNLLVKDGLKHVESSLENIRESVRHVKYSPSKLQKFFETCQSLNMKEKRLPIDIQTRWNSTYLMLEATIPYQKVFDLFFYDSDFAYKPDLVDWQNAIVIKEFFEIFYVSTKSFSCSNSVTSSTFFFQLSKIVLILKRVENVPSFKPLYDSIKWKYDKYWKDVPMLLGLASCMDPCFKFTALELCLDFNYDYDSQSQPESQSPSVSNENPWLLPYKTKLNELFEVYLQKMSSGVTGMNETSSNAPQEEDMVLAMLSKRREAAIKKCKSELQRYAYDWGALITGKMDVIG
;
A
#
# COMPACT_ATOMS: atom_id res chain seq x y z
N MET A 1 -62.88 -41.60 31.86
CA MET A 1 -61.45 -41.34 32.16
C MET A 1 -60.66 -42.27 31.26
N GLU A 2 -60.75 -41.99 29.97
CA GLU A 2 -59.84 -41.15 29.18
C GLU A 2 -58.67 -41.99 28.69
N GLY A 3 -58.88 -42.49 27.47
CA GLY A 3 -58.00 -43.37 26.72
C GLY A 3 -57.46 -42.70 25.46
N ILE A 4 -56.42 -43.34 24.95
CA ILE A 4 -55.65 -43.09 23.73
C ILE A 4 -56.52 -43.31 22.47
N PRO A 5 -56.34 -42.53 21.39
CA PRO A 5 -56.01 -43.09 20.05
C PRO A 5 -55.08 -42.17 19.22
N LEU A 6 -54.12 -42.62 18.40
CA LEU A 6 -54.06 -43.50 17.20
C LEU A 6 -54.44 -42.86 15.85
N MET A 7 -53.42 -42.86 14.97
CA MET A 7 -53.32 -42.95 13.50
C MET A 7 -54.54 -42.74 12.56
N GLY A 8 -54.31 -41.92 11.53
CA GLY A 8 -54.27 -42.33 10.10
C GLY A 8 -55.57 -42.40 9.29
N SER A 9 -55.63 -41.66 8.17
CA SER A 9 -56.02 -42.12 6.80
C SER A 9 -56.35 -40.94 5.87
N ASP A 10 -55.65 -40.86 4.72
CA ASP A 10 -56.18 -40.31 3.46
C ASP A 10 -56.90 -41.46 2.71
N PRO A 11 -57.89 -41.16 1.84
CA PRO A 11 -57.59 -41.24 0.40
C PRO A 11 -58.38 -40.28 -0.53
N ASP A 12 -57.70 -39.93 -1.63
CA ASP A 12 -58.11 -39.75 -3.04
C ASP A 12 -59.46 -39.10 -3.51
N SER A 13 -59.26 -38.21 -4.49
CA SER A 13 -60.01 -37.93 -5.73
C SER A 13 -61.49 -37.51 -5.68
N ASP A 14 -61.80 -36.29 -6.15
CA ASP A 14 -62.42 -36.12 -7.49
C ASP A 14 -62.58 -34.65 -7.95
N VAL A 15 -62.75 -34.57 -9.27
CA VAL A 15 -62.64 -33.46 -10.23
C VAL A 15 -63.78 -32.42 -10.20
N ASP A 16 -63.41 -31.17 -10.52
CA ASP A 16 -64.15 -30.00 -11.06
C ASP A 16 -65.59 -29.67 -10.63
N MET A 17 -65.83 -28.38 -10.32
CA MET A 17 -66.73 -27.53 -11.15
C MET A 17 -66.72 -26.06 -10.68
N VAL A 18 -66.38 -25.19 -11.63
CA VAL A 18 -66.48 -23.73 -11.53
C VAL A 18 -67.96 -23.31 -11.46
N VAL A 19 -68.33 -22.56 -10.41
CA VAL A 19 -69.57 -21.77 -10.38
C VAL A 19 -69.21 -20.35 -9.93
N GLY A 20 -69.33 -19.41 -10.88
CA GLY A 20 -69.02 -17.99 -10.67
C GLY A 20 -70.06 -17.28 -9.81
N ASN A 21 -69.58 -16.43 -8.91
CA ASN A 21 -70.42 -15.52 -8.12
C ASN A 21 -70.55 -14.13 -8.80
N PRO A 22 -71.69 -13.43 -8.62
CA PRO A 22 -72.10 -12.26 -9.40
C PRO A 22 -71.35 -10.96 -9.02
N PRO A 23 -71.38 -9.92 -9.87
CA PRO A 23 -70.58 -8.72 -9.68
C PRO A 23 -71.01 -7.91 -8.45
N VAL A 24 -70.06 -7.66 -7.56
CA VAL A 24 -70.18 -6.77 -6.41
C VAL A 24 -70.36 -5.33 -6.91
N VAL A 25 -71.54 -4.76 -6.68
CA VAL A 25 -71.82 -3.34 -6.90
C VAL A 25 -71.08 -2.54 -5.84
N THR A 26 -69.97 -1.91 -6.22
CA THR A 26 -69.24 -0.97 -5.36
C THR A 26 -69.98 0.37 -5.30
N PRO A 27 -70.11 1.00 -4.12
CA PRO A 27 -70.74 2.30 -4.00
C PRO A 27 -69.92 3.36 -4.76
N ARG A 28 -70.60 4.12 -5.63
CA ARG A 28 -70.02 5.20 -6.42
C ARG A 28 -69.31 6.21 -5.51
N ILE A 29 -67.99 6.30 -5.62
CA ILE A 29 -67.17 7.35 -5.02
C ILE A 29 -67.62 8.70 -5.62
N PRO A 30 -67.97 9.72 -4.81
CA PRO A 30 -68.36 11.02 -5.33
C PRO A 30 -67.24 11.64 -6.16
N ARG A 31 -67.54 12.03 -7.40
CA ARG A 31 -66.60 12.73 -8.29
C ARG A 31 -66.07 13.99 -7.59
N LYS A 32 -64.74 14.14 -7.56
CA LYS A 32 -64.06 15.34 -7.04
C LYS A 32 -64.48 16.54 -7.91
N THR A 33 -65.41 17.37 -7.44
CA THR A 33 -65.98 18.51 -8.20
C THR A 33 -65.07 19.74 -8.30
N SER A 34 -63.84 19.69 -7.76
CA SER A 34 -62.90 20.81 -7.80
C SER A 34 -61.48 20.35 -8.06
N HIS A 35 -60.78 21.04 -8.97
CA HIS A 35 -59.40 20.75 -9.40
C HIS A 35 -58.38 20.89 -8.26
N VAL A 36 -58.76 21.60 -7.19
CA VAL A 36 -57.93 21.87 -6.01
C VAL A 36 -57.53 20.59 -5.28
N TRP A 37 -58.35 19.53 -5.35
CA TRP A 37 -58.06 18.23 -4.72
C TRP A 37 -56.92 17.43 -5.35
N LYS A 38 -56.27 17.95 -6.40
CA LYS A 38 -54.97 17.42 -6.87
C LYS A 38 -53.83 17.78 -5.90
N GLN A 39 -53.93 18.92 -5.21
CA GLN A 39 -52.87 19.53 -4.41
C GLN A 39 -53.09 19.44 -2.89
N PHE A 40 -54.22 18.86 -2.45
CA PHE A 40 -54.59 18.72 -1.05
C PHE A 40 -55.11 17.32 -0.73
N ASP A 41 -54.78 16.83 0.47
CA ASP A 41 -55.34 15.61 1.06
C ASP A 41 -56.37 15.94 2.13
N LYS A 42 -57.40 15.12 2.27
CA LYS A 42 -58.44 15.26 3.30
C LYS A 42 -58.05 14.40 4.49
N VAL A 43 -57.88 15.01 5.65
CA VAL A 43 -57.47 14.32 6.88
C VAL A 43 -58.50 14.60 7.96
N THR A 44 -58.88 13.58 8.72
CA THR A 44 -59.74 13.72 9.90
C THR A 44 -58.93 14.30 11.06
N GLU A 45 -59.49 15.32 11.71
CA GLU A 45 -58.84 15.95 12.86
C GLU A 45 -58.97 15.07 14.11
N LYS A 46 -57.91 14.98 14.89
CA LYS A 46 -57.87 14.21 16.14
C LYS A 46 -57.64 15.17 17.31
N ASN A 47 -58.26 14.86 18.45
CA ASN A 47 -57.97 15.48 19.76
C ASN A 47 -56.55 15.12 20.21
N ASP A 48 -56.04 15.82 21.24
CA ASP A 48 -54.71 15.55 21.83
C ASP A 48 -54.58 14.12 22.37
N ASP A 49 -55.70 13.48 22.73
CA ASP A 49 -55.78 12.08 23.19
C ASP A 49 -55.88 11.06 22.04
N GLY A 50 -55.76 11.50 20.78
CA GLY A 50 -55.78 10.64 19.59
C GLY A 50 -57.18 10.22 19.10
N THR A 51 -58.26 10.66 19.76
CA THR A 51 -59.66 10.40 19.35
C THR A 51 -60.11 11.35 18.23
N ILE A 52 -60.96 10.89 17.31
CA ILE A 52 -61.43 11.71 16.15
C ILE A 52 -62.35 12.84 16.64
N MET A 53 -62.06 14.08 16.27
CA MET A 53 -62.91 15.24 16.55
C MET A 53 -64.23 15.14 15.78
N LYS A 54 -65.36 15.29 16.48
CA LYS A 54 -66.70 15.32 15.90
C LYS A 54 -67.33 16.71 16.02
N GLN A 55 -68.07 17.12 14.99
CA GLN A 55 -68.90 18.31 15.00
C GLN A 55 -70.13 18.12 15.89
N PRO A 56 -70.83 19.20 16.30
CA PRO A 56 -72.07 19.13 17.09
C PRO A 56 -73.21 18.30 16.46
N ASN A 57 -73.12 18.04 15.15
CA ASN A 57 -74.06 17.23 14.37
C ASN A 57 -73.62 15.76 14.20
N GLY A 58 -72.58 15.31 14.92
CA GLY A 58 -72.08 13.93 14.90
C GLY A 58 -71.16 13.57 13.72
N LYS A 59 -70.86 14.50 12.80
CA LYS A 59 -69.93 14.25 11.67
C LYS A 59 -68.48 14.53 12.03
N ASP A 60 -67.56 13.73 11.48
CA ASP A 60 -66.12 13.92 11.69
C ASP A 60 -65.63 15.27 11.14
N VAL A 61 -64.82 15.96 11.93
CA VAL A 61 -64.15 17.20 11.50
C VAL A 61 -63.03 16.82 10.54
N MET A 62 -63.10 17.33 9.32
CA MET A 62 -62.07 17.12 8.31
C MET A 62 -61.30 18.40 8.04
N LYS A 63 -60.00 18.30 7.77
CA LYS A 63 -59.14 19.39 7.31
C LYS A 63 -58.51 19.04 5.97
N ALA A 64 -58.26 20.05 5.16
CA ALA A 64 -57.51 19.93 3.91
C ALA A 64 -56.04 20.23 4.20
N VAL A 65 -55.17 19.26 3.99
CA VAL A 65 -53.72 19.40 4.20
C VAL A 65 -53.06 19.64 2.85
N CYS A 66 -52.29 20.73 2.73
CA CYS A 66 -51.53 21.01 1.52
C CYS A 66 -50.42 19.97 1.32
N LYS A 67 -50.33 19.36 0.13
CA LYS A 67 -49.27 18.38 -0.17
C LYS A 67 -47.85 18.98 -0.24
N ILE A 68 -47.74 20.30 -0.37
CA ILE A 68 -46.47 21.00 -0.62
C ILE A 68 -45.90 21.59 0.67
N CYS A 69 -46.71 22.28 1.46
CA CYS A 69 -46.26 22.93 2.71
C CYS A 69 -46.81 22.28 3.98
N SER A 70 -47.62 21.22 3.86
CA SER A 70 -48.23 20.49 4.99
C SER A 70 -49.13 21.34 5.90
N GLU A 71 -49.51 22.56 5.49
CA GLU A 71 -50.40 23.43 6.25
C GLU A 71 -51.84 22.88 6.27
N LYS A 72 -52.47 22.87 7.46
CA LYS A 72 -53.81 22.34 7.69
C LYS A 72 -54.85 23.45 7.54
N LEU A 73 -55.67 23.39 6.50
CA LEU A 73 -56.72 24.36 6.19
C LEU A 73 -58.12 23.80 6.47
N VAL A 74 -59.07 24.70 6.74
CA VAL A 74 -60.45 24.34 7.11
C VAL A 74 -61.16 23.69 5.91
N PHE A 75 -61.78 22.54 6.15
CA PHE A 75 -62.54 21.81 5.13
C PHE A 75 -63.89 21.32 5.68
N GLY A 76 -64.98 21.64 4.99
CA GLY A 76 -66.34 21.30 5.41
C GLY A 76 -67.16 22.49 5.90
N GLY A 77 -68.49 22.38 5.79
CA GLY A 77 -69.43 23.48 6.02
C GLY A 77 -69.61 24.41 4.81
N ARG A 78 -70.27 25.57 5.01
CA ARG A 78 -70.54 26.63 3.99
C ARG A 78 -69.27 27.26 3.36
N SER A 79 -68.10 26.72 3.67
CA SER A 79 -66.79 27.17 3.20
C SER A 79 -66.48 26.62 1.81
N GLY A 80 -66.51 27.48 0.79
CA GLY A 80 -66.13 27.13 -0.58
C GLY A 80 -64.62 26.85 -0.75
N THR A 81 -64.25 26.27 -1.90
CA THR A 81 -62.86 25.86 -2.23
C THR A 81 -61.94 27.01 -2.66
N SER A 82 -62.42 28.25 -2.68
CA SER A 82 -61.69 29.42 -3.20
C SER A 82 -60.43 29.74 -2.38
N HIS A 83 -60.48 29.56 -1.06
CA HIS A 83 -59.34 29.80 -0.17
C HIS A 83 -58.23 28.74 -0.37
N LEU A 84 -58.61 27.48 -0.59
CA LEU A 84 -57.69 26.39 -0.92
C LEU A 84 -57.02 26.65 -2.27
N SER A 85 -57.77 27.16 -3.26
CA SER A 85 -57.21 27.55 -4.56
C SER A 85 -56.20 28.70 -4.43
N ARG A 86 -56.52 29.74 -3.64
CA ARG A 86 -55.59 30.86 -3.38
C ARG A 86 -54.32 30.39 -2.69
N HIS A 87 -54.45 29.52 -1.69
CA HIS A 87 -53.30 28.90 -1.03
C HIS A 87 -52.47 28.09 -2.01
N ALA A 88 -53.08 27.25 -2.86
CA ALA A 88 -52.37 26.49 -3.88
C ALA A 88 -51.51 27.37 -4.81
N THR A 89 -52.05 28.50 -5.27
CA THR A 89 -51.32 29.43 -6.14
C THR A 89 -50.19 30.15 -5.40
N SER A 90 -50.38 30.52 -4.13
CA SER A 90 -49.32 31.16 -3.33
C SER A 90 -48.27 30.18 -2.80
N CYS A 91 -48.66 28.93 -2.53
CA CYS A 91 -47.79 27.87 -2.02
C CYS A 91 -46.74 27.48 -3.07
N LEU A 92 -47.14 27.38 -4.35
CA LEU A 92 -46.21 27.21 -5.47
C LEU A 92 -45.21 28.37 -5.61
N LYS A 93 -45.63 29.59 -5.28
CA LYS A 93 -44.74 30.78 -5.27
C LYS A 93 -43.78 30.78 -4.08
N ARG A 94 -44.16 30.15 -2.96
CA ARG A 94 -43.29 29.95 -1.78
C ARG A 94 -42.24 28.85 -1.99
N THR A 95 -42.49 27.83 -2.81
CA THR A 95 -41.45 26.88 -3.19
C THR A 95 -40.44 27.46 -4.18
N THR A 96 -40.80 28.50 -4.94
CA THR A 96 -39.85 29.24 -5.79
C THR A 96 -39.05 30.32 -5.06
N SER A 97 -39.32 30.59 -3.78
CA SER A 97 -38.49 31.51 -2.97
C SER A 97 -37.24 30.85 -2.37
N ASP A 98 -37.01 29.56 -2.64
CA ASP A 98 -35.80 28.84 -2.22
C ASP A 98 -34.91 28.45 -3.41
N VAL A 99 -34.91 29.26 -4.49
CA VAL A 99 -33.93 29.19 -5.60
C VAL A 99 -32.58 29.78 -5.16
N GLY A 100 -32.23 29.62 -3.88
CA GLY A 100 -30.89 29.78 -3.36
C GLY A 100 -30.00 28.65 -3.87
N GLN A 101 -29.64 28.70 -5.16
CA GLN A 101 -28.47 28.06 -5.76
C GLN A 101 -28.50 26.54 -6.07
N THR A 102 -29.40 26.11 -6.94
CA THR A 102 -29.07 24.97 -7.81
C THR A 102 -28.51 25.50 -9.13
N ILE A 103 -27.19 25.47 -9.29
CA ILE A 103 -26.53 25.76 -10.56
C ILE A 103 -26.62 24.49 -11.41
N ILE A 104 -27.07 24.58 -12.65
CA ILE A 104 -27.08 23.42 -13.55
C ILE A 104 -25.67 23.25 -14.11
N GLY A 105 -25.00 22.17 -13.71
CA GLY A 105 -23.70 21.77 -14.23
C GLY A 105 -23.84 20.82 -15.41
N ARG A 106 -22.92 20.92 -16.37
CA ARG A 106 -22.75 19.92 -17.43
C ARG A 106 -21.54 19.05 -17.12
N THR A 107 -21.67 17.73 -17.24
CA THR A 107 -20.53 16.82 -17.20
C THR A 107 -19.72 16.96 -18.49
N PRO A 108 -18.43 16.59 -18.49
CA PRO A 108 -17.63 16.53 -19.71
C PRO A 108 -18.22 15.62 -20.80
N THR A 109 -19.07 14.66 -20.40
CA THR A 109 -19.78 13.72 -21.27
C THR A 109 -21.16 14.22 -21.73
N GLY A 110 -21.53 15.47 -21.44
CA GLY A 110 -22.79 16.09 -21.88
C GLY A 110 -24.01 15.83 -20.98
N GLY A 111 -23.83 15.12 -19.86
CA GLY A 111 -24.87 14.91 -18.86
C GLY A 111 -25.17 16.19 -18.09
N ILE A 112 -26.43 16.43 -17.75
CA ILE A 112 -26.85 17.59 -16.95
C ILE A 112 -27.03 17.13 -15.50
N TYR A 113 -26.46 17.86 -14.54
CA TYR A 113 -26.66 17.60 -13.12
C TYR A 113 -26.95 18.89 -12.35
N SER A 114 -27.69 18.78 -11.25
CA SER A 114 -27.88 19.90 -10.31
C SER A 114 -26.68 20.01 -9.37
N PHE A 115 -26.03 21.16 -9.36
CA PHE A 115 -24.99 21.50 -8.41
C PHE A 115 -25.59 22.31 -7.26
N THR A 116 -25.45 21.77 -6.04
CA THR A 116 -25.74 22.47 -4.80
C THR A 116 -24.46 22.57 -3.97
N PHE A 117 -24.14 23.76 -3.50
CA PHE A 117 -22.96 23.95 -2.66
C PHE A 117 -23.09 23.19 -1.34
N SER A 118 -22.05 22.44 -0.97
CA SER A 118 -21.96 21.75 0.33
C SER A 118 -20.68 22.17 1.04
N GLN A 119 -20.83 22.88 2.15
CA GLN A 119 -19.73 23.30 3.02
C GLN A 119 -18.93 22.08 3.54
N VAL A 120 -19.61 20.99 3.88
CA VAL A 120 -18.97 19.75 4.38
C VAL A 120 -18.12 19.12 3.29
N ARG A 121 -18.66 18.99 2.06
CA ARG A 121 -17.91 18.43 0.93
C ARG A 121 -16.72 19.30 0.56
N ALA A 122 -16.91 20.62 0.44
CA ALA A 122 -15.84 21.56 0.12
C ALA A 122 -14.71 21.55 1.17
N ARG A 123 -15.05 21.46 2.46
CA ARG A 123 -14.08 21.33 3.55
C ARG A 123 -13.31 20.01 3.45
N ARG A 124 -13.99 18.88 3.24
CA ARG A 124 -13.34 17.57 3.09
C ARG A 124 -12.40 17.51 1.88
N GLU A 125 -12.78 18.10 0.74
CA GLU A 125 -11.89 18.21 -0.42
C GLU A 125 -10.71 19.16 -0.18
N THR A 126 -10.91 20.25 0.57
CA THR A 126 -9.80 21.12 1.00
C THR A 126 -8.80 20.34 1.86
N VAL A 127 -9.28 19.53 2.80
CA VAL A 127 -8.42 18.67 3.62
C VAL A 127 -7.64 17.68 2.75
N ARG A 128 -8.31 17.01 1.81
CA ARG A 128 -7.67 16.09 0.85
C ARG A 128 -6.58 16.77 0.01
N TYR A 129 -6.83 18.01 -0.44
CA TYR A 129 -5.84 18.80 -1.16
C TYR A 129 -4.61 19.07 -0.29
N PHE A 130 -4.78 19.48 0.96
CA PHE A 130 -3.66 19.72 1.88
C PHE A 130 -2.86 18.45 2.18
N ILE A 131 -3.52 17.29 2.28
CA ILE A 131 -2.85 15.99 2.47
C ILE A 131 -2.04 15.62 1.23
N ARG A 132 -2.65 15.68 0.03
CA ARG A 132 -2.01 15.23 -1.23
C ARG A 132 -0.84 16.10 -1.65
N GLU A 133 -0.93 17.40 -1.40
CA GLU A 133 0.11 18.38 -1.74
C GLU A 133 1.08 18.65 -0.57
N GLU A 134 0.97 17.89 0.53
CA GLU A 134 1.84 17.97 1.72
C GLU A 134 1.99 19.41 2.25
N LEU A 135 0.89 20.16 2.28
CA LEU A 135 0.92 21.59 2.58
C LEU A 135 0.98 21.87 4.08
N PRO A 136 1.80 22.84 4.52
CA PRO A 136 1.79 23.30 5.91
C PRO A 136 0.40 23.78 6.33
N PHE A 137 -0.04 23.40 7.54
CA PHE A 137 -1.39 23.73 8.03
C PHE A 137 -1.67 25.24 8.06
N ASN A 138 -0.64 26.07 8.24
CA ASN A 138 -0.79 27.53 8.27
C ASN A 138 -1.15 28.14 6.90
N LYS A 139 -1.00 27.39 5.78
CA LYS A 139 -1.35 27.90 4.44
C LYS A 139 -2.84 28.20 4.31
N VAL A 140 -3.71 27.46 5.00
CA VAL A 140 -5.18 27.66 4.94
C VAL A 140 -5.62 29.01 5.49
N GLU A 141 -4.78 29.64 6.33
CA GLU A 141 -5.04 30.94 6.95
C GLU A 141 -4.37 32.09 6.20
N LYS A 142 -3.52 31.81 5.20
CA LYS A 142 -2.82 32.86 4.46
C LYS A 142 -3.82 33.73 3.69
N PRO A 143 -3.69 35.07 3.74
CA PRO A 143 -4.63 35.98 3.08
C PRO A 143 -4.77 35.73 1.58
N ALA A 144 -3.68 35.36 0.89
CA ALA A 144 -3.69 35.04 -0.52
C ALA A 144 -4.56 33.81 -0.84
N PHE A 145 -4.42 32.73 -0.06
CA PHE A 145 -5.23 31.52 -0.22
C PHE A 145 -6.71 31.83 0.04
N ARG A 146 -7.02 32.53 1.15
CA ARG A 146 -8.40 32.90 1.47
C ARG A 146 -9.03 33.80 0.42
N ARG A 147 -8.27 34.77 -0.11
CA ARG A 147 -8.71 35.64 -1.20
C ARG A 147 -9.01 34.84 -2.46
N TRP A 148 -8.13 33.93 -2.86
CA TRP A 148 -8.34 33.05 -4.01
C TRP A 148 -9.62 32.22 -3.85
N ILE A 149 -9.77 31.56 -2.71
CA ILE A 149 -10.97 30.78 -2.39
C ILE A 149 -12.24 31.63 -2.47
N GLN A 150 -12.26 32.78 -1.81
CA GLN A 150 -13.44 33.64 -1.72
C GLN A 150 -13.79 34.30 -3.07
N LYS A 151 -12.80 34.65 -3.89
CA LYS A 151 -12.99 35.33 -5.18
C LYS A 151 -13.30 34.37 -6.32
N SER A 152 -12.76 33.15 -6.31
CA SER A 152 -12.85 32.21 -7.44
C SER A 152 -13.88 31.09 -7.22
N PHE A 153 -14.11 30.65 -5.98
CA PHE A 153 -15.00 29.51 -5.69
C PHE A 153 -16.30 29.90 -4.98
N GLY A 154 -16.49 31.20 -4.76
CA GLY A 154 -17.71 31.78 -4.22
C GLY A 154 -17.65 32.10 -2.73
N PRO A 155 -18.43 33.10 -2.27
CA PRO A 155 -18.36 33.60 -0.89
C PRO A 155 -18.93 32.64 0.16
N GLN A 156 -19.60 31.56 -0.27
CA GLN A 156 -20.27 30.62 0.63
C GLN A 156 -19.33 29.67 1.34
N PHE A 157 -18.21 29.32 0.69
CA PHE A 157 -17.24 28.43 1.32
C PHE A 157 -16.48 29.17 2.40
N LYS A 158 -16.62 28.67 3.62
CA LYS A 158 -15.85 29.13 4.78
C LYS A 158 -14.66 28.18 4.97
N PRO A 159 -13.43 28.55 4.57
CA PRO A 159 -12.29 27.67 4.73
C PRO A 159 -12.02 27.39 6.22
N PRO A 160 -11.58 26.18 6.59
CA PRO A 160 -11.28 25.85 7.98
C PRO A 160 -10.12 26.69 8.51
N GLY A 161 -10.06 26.89 9.83
CA GLY A 161 -8.86 27.38 10.49
C GLY A 161 -7.77 26.31 10.55
N ARG A 162 -6.55 26.69 10.91
CA ARG A 162 -5.39 25.78 11.00
C ARG A 162 -5.63 24.62 11.97
N LEU A 163 -6.20 24.90 13.15
CA LEU A 163 -6.50 23.88 14.16
C LEU A 163 -7.61 22.92 13.69
N THR A 164 -8.63 23.49 13.05
CA THR A 164 -9.74 22.75 12.45
C THR A 164 -9.26 21.82 11.33
N LEU A 165 -8.42 22.33 10.43
CA LEU A 165 -7.79 21.54 9.38
C LEU A 165 -6.98 20.38 9.97
N ARG A 166 -6.18 20.65 11.00
CA ARG A 166 -5.43 19.58 11.70
C ARG A 166 -6.37 18.50 12.24
N ALA A 167 -7.44 18.89 12.95
CA ALA A 167 -8.42 17.95 13.48
C ALA A 167 -9.10 17.12 12.39
N ASP A 168 -9.46 17.73 11.26
CA ASP A 168 -10.06 17.02 10.12
C ASP A 168 -9.10 16.03 9.46
N ILE A 169 -7.81 16.36 9.39
CA ILE A 169 -6.79 15.43 8.89
C ILE A 169 -6.72 14.19 9.78
N PHE A 170 -6.77 14.37 11.11
CA PHE A 170 -6.80 13.24 12.03
C PHE A 170 -8.09 12.41 11.92
N LEU A 171 -9.23 13.06 11.66
CA LEU A 171 -10.48 12.34 11.40
C LEU A 171 -10.36 11.45 10.15
N ILE A 172 -9.86 12.00 9.03
CA ILE A 172 -9.62 11.22 7.81
C ILE A 172 -8.61 10.11 8.07
N LEU A 173 -7.56 10.36 8.86
CA LEU A 173 -6.59 9.34 9.21
C LEU A 173 -7.24 8.16 9.94
N GLU A 174 -8.11 8.41 10.92
CA GLU A 174 -8.80 7.32 11.65
C GLU A 174 -9.80 6.57 10.75
N GLU A 175 -10.52 7.28 9.86
CA GLU A 175 -11.38 6.65 8.85
C GLU A 175 -10.58 5.72 7.91
N GLU A 176 -9.49 6.22 7.32
CA GLU A 176 -8.63 5.45 6.40
C GLU A 176 -7.89 4.33 7.13
N LYS A 177 -7.56 4.51 8.41
CA LYS A 177 -6.97 3.48 9.27
C LYS A 177 -7.94 2.34 9.52
N ALA A 178 -9.23 2.61 9.72
CA ALA A 178 -10.24 1.56 9.84
C ALA A 178 -10.33 0.74 8.56
N VAL A 179 -10.39 1.40 7.40
CA VAL A 179 -10.39 0.73 6.08
C VAL A 179 -9.13 -0.12 5.89
N LEU A 180 -7.96 0.40 6.26
CA LEU A 180 -6.70 -0.33 6.16
C LEU A 180 -6.65 -1.53 7.12
N LYS A 181 -7.21 -1.43 8.33
CA LYS A 181 -7.31 -2.57 9.26
C LYS A 181 -8.11 -3.71 8.64
N ASP A 182 -9.24 -3.41 8.01
CA ASP A 182 -10.06 -4.42 7.36
C ASP A 182 -9.34 -5.04 6.16
N LEU A 183 -8.62 -4.24 5.37
CA LEU A 183 -7.78 -4.74 4.28
C LEU A 183 -6.67 -5.69 4.78
N LEU A 184 -5.97 -5.34 5.87
CA LEU A 184 -4.91 -6.19 6.44
C LEU A 184 -5.50 -7.51 7.02
N ARG A 185 -6.70 -7.44 7.60
CA ARG A 185 -7.44 -8.64 8.04
C ARG A 185 -7.87 -9.52 6.89
N SER A 186 -8.17 -8.98 5.71
CA SER A 186 -8.52 -9.79 4.54
C SER A 186 -7.32 -10.38 3.79
N VAL A 187 -6.07 -10.00 4.15
CA VAL A 187 -4.88 -10.57 3.51
C VAL A 187 -4.81 -12.08 3.76
N PRO A 188 -4.74 -12.92 2.71
CA PRO A 188 -4.68 -14.38 2.86
C PRO A 188 -3.29 -14.86 3.32
N GLY A 189 -2.24 -14.13 2.94
CA GLY A 189 -0.85 -14.45 3.26
C GLY A 189 -0.33 -13.77 4.53
N LYS A 190 0.99 -13.83 4.70
CA LYS A 190 1.71 -13.12 5.76
C LYS A 190 1.98 -11.66 5.36
N ILE A 191 2.13 -10.79 6.34
CA ILE A 191 2.49 -9.38 6.21
C ILE A 191 3.97 -9.25 6.58
N CYS A 192 4.76 -8.67 5.68
CA CYS A 192 6.16 -8.35 5.92
C CYS A 192 6.29 -6.89 6.37
N LEU A 193 7.21 -6.64 7.29
CA LEU A 193 7.44 -5.33 7.87
C LEU A 193 8.84 -4.84 7.50
N THR A 194 8.96 -3.56 7.24
CA THR A 194 10.24 -2.85 7.27
C THR A 194 10.14 -1.77 8.33
N SER A 195 11.16 -1.64 9.17
CA SER A 195 11.24 -0.54 10.13
C SER A 195 12.54 0.23 9.97
N ASP A 196 12.43 1.55 9.96
CA ASP A 196 13.55 2.49 9.96
C ASP A 196 13.48 3.36 11.20
N LEU A 197 14.63 3.61 11.84
CA LEU A 197 14.75 4.36 13.07
C LEU A 197 15.86 5.41 12.89
N TRP A 198 15.52 6.68 13.10
CA TRP A 198 16.50 7.76 13.01
C TRP A 198 16.28 8.82 14.08
N THR A 199 17.35 9.54 14.38
CA THR A 199 17.29 10.75 15.20
C THR A 199 17.18 11.97 14.30
N SER A 200 16.15 12.79 14.53
CA SER A 200 15.93 14.04 13.81
C SER A 200 16.95 15.12 14.20
N ASN A 201 17.00 16.20 13.42
CA ASN A 201 17.79 17.40 13.74
C ASN A 201 17.37 18.08 15.05
N GLN A 202 16.17 17.80 15.56
CA GLN A 202 15.68 18.24 16.87
C GLN A 202 16.09 17.29 18.01
N LYS A 203 16.95 16.30 17.73
CA LYS A 203 17.36 15.24 18.68
C LYS A 203 16.21 14.36 19.17
N LEU A 204 15.13 14.25 18.40
CA LEU A 204 14.01 13.36 18.66
C LEU A 204 14.13 12.09 17.82
N GLY A 205 13.94 10.93 18.44
CA GLY A 205 13.91 9.63 17.75
C GLY A 205 12.55 9.37 17.12
N TYR A 206 12.56 9.00 15.83
CA TYR A 206 11.37 8.58 15.11
C TYR A 206 11.58 7.19 14.53
N MET A 207 10.55 6.36 14.65
CA MET A 207 10.48 5.08 13.96
C MET A 207 9.39 5.14 12.90
N CYS A 208 9.62 4.52 11.77
CA CYS A 208 8.60 4.30 10.74
C CYS A 208 8.42 2.80 10.55
N ILE A 209 7.20 2.29 10.73
CA ILE A 209 6.84 0.90 10.47
C ILE A 209 6.00 0.86 9.20
N THR A 210 6.50 0.14 8.21
CA THR A 210 5.81 -0.05 6.93
C THR A 210 5.46 -1.51 6.75
N ALA A 211 4.19 -1.78 6.45
CA ALA A 211 3.68 -3.08 6.08
C ALA A 211 3.71 -3.28 4.56
N HIS A 212 4.16 -4.47 4.15
CA HIS A 212 4.22 -4.95 2.77
C HIS A 212 3.44 -6.25 2.70
N PHE A 213 2.48 -6.32 1.78
CA PHE A 213 1.60 -7.48 1.65
C PHE A 213 1.05 -7.60 0.25
N ILE A 214 0.64 -8.81 -0.12
CA ILE A 214 -0.08 -9.09 -1.36
C ILE A 214 -1.55 -9.30 -1.01
N CYS A 215 -2.43 -8.55 -1.66
CA CYS A 215 -3.86 -8.67 -1.43
C CYS A 215 -4.49 -9.73 -2.36
N THR A 216 -5.81 -9.91 -2.27
CA THR A 216 -6.55 -10.96 -2.98
C THR A 216 -6.54 -10.81 -4.50
N ASP A 217 -6.31 -9.60 -5.03
CA ASP A 217 -6.17 -9.36 -6.47
C ASP A 217 -4.72 -9.53 -6.97
N TRP A 218 -3.85 -10.12 -6.13
CA TRP A 218 -2.44 -10.39 -6.41
C TRP A 218 -1.58 -9.14 -6.65
N LYS A 219 -1.99 -7.98 -6.12
CA LYS A 219 -1.16 -6.77 -6.14
C LYS A 219 -0.34 -6.61 -4.87
N LEU A 220 0.90 -6.18 -5.05
CA LEU A 220 1.79 -5.79 -3.97
C LEU A 220 1.39 -4.41 -3.43
N HIS A 221 1.12 -4.35 -2.12
CA HIS A 221 0.84 -3.13 -1.40
C HIS A 221 1.94 -2.80 -0.41
N LYS A 222 2.30 -1.53 -0.34
CA LYS A 222 3.15 -0.92 0.69
C LYS A 222 2.34 0.14 1.42
N ARG A 223 2.25 0.06 2.75
CA ARG A 223 1.53 1.03 3.59
C ARG A 223 2.33 1.35 4.85
N VAL A 224 2.54 2.63 5.13
CA VAL A 224 3.07 3.06 6.43
C VAL A 224 1.96 2.89 7.45
N ILE A 225 2.16 1.99 8.41
CA ILE A 225 1.17 1.68 9.45
C ILE A 225 1.48 2.39 10.76
N SER A 226 2.72 2.83 10.96
CA SER A 226 3.04 3.61 12.15
C SER A 226 4.22 4.53 11.95
N PHE A 227 4.17 5.67 12.63
CA PHE A 227 5.26 6.65 12.69
C PHE A 227 5.40 7.17 14.13
N PRO A 228 5.77 6.32 15.11
CA PRO A 228 5.83 6.76 16.49
C PRO A 228 7.12 7.55 16.76
N MET A 229 7.00 8.57 17.61
CA MET A 229 8.17 9.13 18.29
C MET A 229 8.60 8.15 19.39
N LEU A 230 9.89 7.82 19.44
CA LEU A 230 10.46 6.98 20.47
C LEU A 230 11.34 7.80 21.40
N PRO A 231 11.12 7.75 22.72
CA PRO A 231 12.01 8.40 23.66
C PRO A 231 13.37 7.67 23.69
N CYS A 232 14.42 8.40 24.04
CA CYS A 232 15.70 7.79 24.39
C CYS A 232 15.60 7.14 25.79
N PRO A 233 16.35 6.06 26.05
CA PRO A 233 17.31 5.40 25.17
C PRO A 233 16.64 4.47 24.13
N HIS A 234 17.17 4.40 22.90
CA HIS A 234 16.66 3.50 21.85
C HIS A 234 17.14 2.05 22.02
N THR A 235 16.88 1.46 23.19
CA THR A 235 17.27 0.08 23.48
C THR A 235 16.46 -0.91 22.64
N GLY A 236 17.00 -2.10 22.38
CA GLY A 236 16.28 -3.14 21.65
C GLY A 236 14.95 -3.53 22.28
N LYS A 237 14.82 -3.43 23.62
CA LYS A 237 13.56 -3.63 24.34
C LYS A 237 12.51 -2.56 24.00
N ILE A 238 12.90 -1.29 24.01
CA ILE A 238 11.97 -0.19 23.67
C ILE A 238 11.51 -0.28 22.22
N ILE A 239 12.43 -0.65 21.31
CA ILE A 239 12.13 -0.88 19.90
C ILE A 239 11.16 -2.05 19.75
N SER A 240 11.40 -3.19 20.42
CA SER A 240 10.50 -4.36 20.33
C SER A 240 9.12 -4.06 20.88
N ASP A 241 9.05 -3.41 22.05
CA ASP A 241 7.80 -3.13 22.73
C ASP A 241 6.94 -2.16 21.89
N ALA A 242 7.58 -1.18 21.25
CA ALA A 242 6.91 -0.26 20.33
C ALA A 242 6.40 -0.95 19.06
N ILE A 243 7.20 -1.82 18.44
CA ILE A 243 6.74 -2.60 17.28
C ILE A 243 5.56 -3.48 17.69
N TYR A 244 5.71 -4.26 18.75
CA TYR A 244 4.68 -5.20 19.22
C TYR A 244 3.36 -4.48 19.59
N ALA A 245 3.43 -3.36 20.31
CA ALA A 245 2.25 -2.55 20.62
C ALA A 245 1.52 -2.06 19.36
N ASN A 246 2.25 -1.70 18.30
CA ASN A 246 1.65 -1.37 17.02
C ASN A 246 0.99 -2.59 16.37
N LEU A 247 1.63 -3.76 16.37
CA LEU A 247 1.03 -4.99 15.81
C LEU A 247 -0.29 -5.35 16.49
N LEU A 248 -0.34 -5.21 17.82
CA LEU A 248 -1.57 -5.37 18.59
C LEU A 248 -2.61 -4.31 18.21
N GLY A 249 -2.24 -3.03 18.14
CA GLY A 249 -3.16 -1.95 17.77
C GLY A 249 -3.73 -2.06 16.35
N TRP A 250 -3.03 -2.75 15.45
CA TRP A 250 -3.46 -3.07 14.09
C TRP A 250 -4.19 -4.41 13.97
N ASN A 251 -4.20 -5.25 15.02
CA ASN A 251 -4.71 -6.63 15.02
C ASN A 251 -4.07 -7.50 13.91
N ILE A 252 -2.75 -7.48 13.81
CA ILE A 252 -2.00 -8.23 12.78
C ILE A 252 -0.86 -9.09 13.34
N SER A 253 -0.78 -9.26 14.66
CA SER A 253 0.32 -9.97 15.34
C SER A 253 0.49 -11.42 14.85
N ASP A 254 -0.61 -12.11 14.55
CA ASP A 254 -0.66 -13.48 14.04
C ASP A 254 -0.28 -13.61 12.54
N LYS A 255 -0.31 -12.49 11.82
CA LYS A 255 -0.07 -12.43 10.37
C LYS A 255 1.33 -12.03 9.98
N ILE A 256 2.21 -11.73 10.92
CA ILE A 256 3.56 -11.29 10.58
C ILE A 256 4.40 -12.45 10.04
N GLY A 257 5.10 -12.19 8.93
CA GLY A 257 6.03 -13.13 8.29
C GLY A 257 7.48 -12.74 8.53
N THR A 258 7.89 -11.59 8.01
CA THR A 258 9.28 -11.11 8.09
C THR A 258 9.32 -9.66 8.59
N LEU A 259 10.36 -9.31 9.33
CA LEU A 259 10.75 -7.98 9.74
C LEU A 259 12.14 -7.66 9.19
N THR A 260 12.23 -6.58 8.42
CA THR A 260 13.49 -6.07 7.88
C THR A 260 13.94 -4.84 8.65
N LEU A 261 15.18 -4.86 9.15
CA LEU A 261 15.79 -3.80 9.95
C LEU A 261 17.18 -3.43 9.44
N ASP A 262 17.70 -2.26 9.82
CA ASP A 262 19.09 -1.90 9.58
C ASP A 262 20.05 -2.71 10.49
N ASN A 263 21.36 -2.53 10.30
CA ASN A 263 22.35 -3.36 10.98
C ASN A 263 22.76 -2.83 12.37
N ALA A 264 21.89 -2.06 13.04
CA ALA A 264 22.15 -1.58 14.38
C ALA A 264 22.09 -2.72 15.42
N SER A 265 23.02 -2.76 16.37
CA SER A 265 23.11 -3.83 17.38
C SER A 265 21.85 -3.94 18.25
N ASN A 266 21.18 -2.83 18.53
CA ASN A 266 19.92 -2.82 19.30
C ASN A 266 18.81 -3.65 18.60
N ASN A 267 18.88 -3.81 17.28
CA ASN A 267 17.90 -4.59 16.54
C ASN A 267 18.03 -6.09 16.79
N ASP A 268 19.23 -6.59 17.13
CA ASP A 268 19.42 -8.01 17.44
C ASP A 268 18.60 -8.41 18.69
N VAL A 269 18.64 -7.57 19.72
CA VAL A 269 17.82 -7.74 20.95
C VAL A 269 16.33 -7.56 20.64
N CYS A 270 15.98 -6.60 19.80
CA CYS A 270 14.59 -6.37 19.38
C CYS A 270 13.99 -7.61 18.70
N VAL A 271 14.71 -8.15 17.72
CA VAL A 271 14.30 -9.32 16.95
C VAL A 271 14.17 -10.55 17.84
N SER A 272 15.14 -10.79 18.73
CA SER A 272 15.06 -11.93 19.65
C SER A 272 13.77 -11.89 20.48
N ARG A 273 13.45 -10.73 21.05
CA ARG A 273 12.23 -10.54 21.85
C ARG A 273 10.96 -10.72 21.03
N LEU A 274 10.91 -10.16 19.82
CA LEU A 274 9.75 -10.31 18.94
C LEU A 274 9.55 -11.76 18.49
N LYS A 275 10.62 -12.53 18.28
CA LYS A 275 10.51 -13.97 17.96
C LYS A 275 9.80 -14.73 19.09
N ASP A 276 10.15 -14.44 20.33
CA ASP A 276 9.53 -15.07 21.50
C ASP A 276 8.07 -14.66 21.66
N GLN A 277 7.77 -13.37 21.45
CA GLN A 277 6.41 -12.84 21.57
C GLN A 277 5.45 -13.29 20.46
N LEU A 278 5.94 -13.45 19.23
CA LEU A 278 5.09 -13.72 18.06
C LEU A 278 4.97 -15.20 17.70
N PHE A 279 6.04 -15.98 17.91
CA PHE A 279 6.13 -17.33 17.33
C PHE A 279 6.30 -18.44 18.37
N GLY A 280 6.61 -18.13 19.63
CA GLY A 280 6.82 -19.17 20.66
C GLY A 280 7.78 -20.26 20.18
N HIS A 281 7.27 -21.48 19.98
CA HIS A 281 8.01 -22.65 19.50
C HIS A 281 7.96 -22.90 17.98
N ASP A 282 7.32 -22.04 17.18
CA ASP A 282 7.31 -22.16 15.71
C ASP A 282 8.70 -21.79 15.14
N MET A 283 9.55 -22.82 14.99
CA MET A 283 10.93 -22.66 14.53
C MET A 283 11.02 -22.16 13.09
N LEU A 284 10.09 -22.57 12.22
CA LEU A 284 10.06 -22.17 10.81
C LEU A 284 9.84 -20.66 10.69
N SER A 285 8.81 -20.13 11.36
CA SER A 285 8.58 -18.68 11.37
C SER A 285 9.72 -17.93 12.03
N ARG A 286 10.30 -18.45 13.13
CA ARG A 286 11.45 -17.83 13.80
C ARG A 286 12.67 -17.72 12.90
N GLU A 287 12.94 -18.70 12.05
CA GLU A 287 14.08 -18.70 11.12
C GLU A 287 13.88 -17.65 10.01
N LEU A 288 12.68 -17.57 9.45
CA LEU A 288 12.35 -16.68 8.32
C LEU A 288 11.97 -15.24 8.75
N PHE A 289 11.92 -14.98 10.05
CA PHE A 289 11.41 -13.72 10.58
C PHE A 289 12.32 -12.53 10.34
N HIS A 290 13.64 -12.66 10.39
CA HIS A 290 14.53 -11.49 10.38
C HIS A 290 15.34 -11.41 9.10
N LEU A 291 15.27 -10.24 8.45
CA LEU A 291 16.13 -9.89 7.33
C LEU A 291 16.89 -8.60 7.64
N ARG A 292 18.21 -8.60 7.46
CA ARG A 292 19.00 -7.37 7.54
C ARG A 292 18.84 -6.58 6.23
N CYS A 293 18.82 -5.26 6.32
CA CYS A 293 18.65 -4.40 5.15
C CYS A 293 19.84 -4.50 4.18
N ASN A 294 19.64 -5.11 3.01
CA ASN A 294 20.69 -5.27 1.99
C ASN A 294 21.22 -3.93 1.46
N ALA A 295 20.37 -2.90 1.35
CA ALA A 295 20.83 -1.56 0.97
C ALA A 295 21.76 -0.96 2.02
N HIS A 296 21.48 -1.19 3.31
CA HIS A 296 22.34 -0.77 4.40
C HIS A 296 23.66 -1.55 4.42
N ILE A 297 23.61 -2.87 4.24
CA ILE A 297 24.81 -3.72 4.12
C ILE A 297 25.68 -3.24 2.95
N THR A 298 25.09 -3.01 1.77
CA THR A 298 25.83 -2.47 0.60
C THR A 298 26.51 -1.14 0.93
N ASN A 299 25.82 -0.23 1.62
CA ASN A 299 26.42 1.01 2.11
C ASN A 299 27.58 0.77 3.09
N LEU A 300 27.51 -0.25 3.95
CA LEU A 300 28.62 -0.62 4.85
C LEU A 300 29.82 -1.16 4.09
N LEU A 301 29.62 -1.97 3.05
CA LEU A 301 30.69 -2.48 2.18
C LEU A 301 31.40 -1.31 1.48
N VAL A 302 30.61 -0.49 0.77
CA VAL A 302 31.16 0.61 -0.04
C VAL A 302 31.87 1.64 0.83
N LYS A 303 31.32 2.00 2.00
CA LYS A 303 31.98 2.95 2.90
C LYS A 303 33.34 2.46 3.40
N ASP A 304 33.49 1.16 3.64
CA ASP A 304 34.77 0.61 4.06
C ASP A 304 35.77 0.56 2.91
N GLY A 305 35.32 0.20 1.71
CA GLY A 305 36.15 0.31 0.50
C GLY A 305 36.57 1.75 0.19
N LEU A 306 35.66 2.72 0.31
CA LEU A 306 35.91 4.13 0.03
C LEU A 306 37.02 4.74 0.90
N LYS A 307 37.21 4.26 2.13
CA LYS A 307 38.30 4.73 3.01
C LYS A 307 39.69 4.54 2.39
N HIS A 308 39.85 3.56 1.51
CA HIS A 308 41.12 3.25 0.85
C HIS A 308 41.38 4.10 -0.40
N VAL A 309 40.38 4.84 -0.89
CA VAL A 309 40.46 5.68 -2.09
C VAL A 309 40.01 7.13 -1.84
N GLU A 310 39.80 7.50 -0.57
CA GLU A 310 39.24 8.80 -0.20
C GLU A 310 40.19 9.95 -0.56
N SER A 311 41.51 9.76 -0.42
CA SER A 311 42.52 10.75 -0.80
C SER A 311 42.45 11.09 -2.29
N SER A 312 42.24 10.11 -3.15
CA SER A 312 42.09 10.30 -4.61
C SER A 312 40.83 11.07 -5.00
N LEU A 313 39.87 11.24 -4.10
CA LEU A 313 38.60 11.95 -4.34
C LEU A 313 38.53 13.30 -3.61
N GLU A 314 39.48 13.59 -2.72
CA GLU A 314 39.45 14.75 -1.83
C GLU A 314 39.46 16.07 -2.61
N ASN A 315 40.36 16.21 -3.58
CA ASN A 315 40.48 17.41 -4.39
C ASN A 315 39.20 17.71 -5.19
N ILE A 316 38.60 16.68 -5.79
CA ILE A 316 37.33 16.81 -6.53
C ILE A 316 36.19 17.21 -5.58
N ARG A 317 36.12 16.58 -4.41
CA ARG A 317 35.11 16.88 -3.39
C ARG A 317 35.20 18.32 -2.90
N GLU A 318 36.41 18.79 -2.58
CA GLU A 318 36.65 20.17 -2.15
C GLU A 318 36.39 21.18 -3.26
N SER A 319 36.71 20.83 -4.51
CA SER A 319 36.41 21.66 -5.68
C SER A 319 34.90 21.86 -5.88
N VAL A 320 34.10 20.80 -5.75
CA VAL A 320 32.63 20.90 -5.83
C VAL A 320 32.07 21.74 -4.68
N ARG A 321 32.62 21.60 -3.46
CA ARG A 321 32.26 22.44 -2.31
C ARG A 321 32.61 23.90 -2.57
N HIS A 322 33.79 24.16 -3.13
CA HIS A 322 34.27 25.50 -3.45
C HIS A 322 33.35 26.22 -4.44
N VAL A 323 32.98 25.55 -5.54
CA VAL A 323 32.04 26.10 -6.54
C VAL A 323 30.71 26.49 -5.93
N LYS A 324 30.20 25.69 -4.97
CA LYS A 324 28.88 25.90 -4.36
C LYS A 324 28.90 26.78 -3.11
N TYR A 325 30.08 27.20 -2.66
CA TYR A 325 30.23 27.97 -1.43
C TYR A 325 29.54 29.32 -1.49
N SER A 326 29.60 30.03 -2.63
CA SER A 326 28.96 31.34 -2.80
C SER A 326 28.23 31.46 -4.15
N PRO A 327 27.22 32.33 -4.26
CA PRO A 327 26.55 32.61 -5.54
C PRO A 327 27.51 33.10 -6.62
N SER A 328 28.50 33.92 -6.26
CA SER A 328 29.50 34.47 -7.19
C SER A 328 30.37 33.38 -7.83
N LYS A 329 30.81 32.38 -7.05
CA LYS A 329 31.61 31.26 -7.57
C LYS A 329 30.78 30.35 -8.47
N LEU A 330 29.51 30.11 -8.10
CA LEU A 330 28.60 29.35 -8.94
C LEU A 330 28.32 30.06 -10.27
N GLN A 331 28.16 31.38 -10.25
CA GLN A 331 28.01 32.19 -11.45
C GLN A 331 29.25 32.09 -12.34
N LYS A 332 30.46 32.28 -11.78
CA LYS A 332 31.72 32.13 -12.53
C LYS A 332 31.84 30.72 -13.16
N PHE A 333 31.43 29.68 -12.44
CA PHE A 333 31.42 28.31 -12.97
C PHE A 333 30.46 28.17 -14.16
N PHE A 334 29.27 28.78 -14.11
CA PHE A 334 28.34 28.79 -15.24
C PHE A 334 28.86 29.59 -16.44
N GLU A 335 29.51 30.72 -16.22
CA GLU A 335 30.19 31.49 -17.27
C GLU A 335 31.29 30.64 -17.95
N THR A 336 32.06 29.87 -17.17
CA THR A 336 33.04 28.92 -17.72
C THR A 336 32.37 27.80 -18.52
N CYS A 337 31.25 27.23 -18.04
CA CYS A 337 30.47 26.26 -18.81
C CYS A 337 30.02 26.83 -20.16
N GLN A 338 29.49 28.06 -20.18
CA GLN A 338 29.06 28.73 -21.41
C GLN A 338 30.23 28.94 -22.38
N SER A 339 31.40 29.35 -21.88
CA SER A 339 32.61 29.54 -22.70
C SER A 339 33.07 28.25 -23.41
N LEU A 340 32.76 27.09 -22.83
CA LEU A 340 33.07 25.76 -23.37
C LEU A 340 31.89 25.13 -24.14
N ASN A 341 30.80 25.87 -24.36
CA ASN A 341 29.55 25.37 -24.95
C ASN A 341 28.98 24.15 -24.21
N MET A 342 29.11 24.13 -22.88
CA MET A 342 28.61 23.07 -22.02
C MET A 342 27.37 23.53 -21.25
N LYS A 343 26.47 22.59 -20.95
CA LYS A 343 25.25 22.89 -20.20
C LYS A 343 25.56 23.29 -18.76
N GLU A 344 24.92 24.34 -18.27
CA GLU A 344 24.96 24.70 -16.85
C GLU A 344 24.29 23.63 -16.00
N LYS A 345 25.01 23.13 -14.99
CA LYS A 345 24.50 22.12 -14.07
C LYS A 345 24.95 22.43 -12.65
N ARG A 346 24.01 22.41 -11.71
CA ARG A 346 24.33 22.44 -10.28
C ARG A 346 24.83 21.05 -9.87
N LEU A 347 26.11 20.96 -9.55
CA LEU A 347 26.74 19.69 -9.15
C LEU A 347 26.20 19.24 -7.77
N PRO A 348 25.94 17.94 -7.55
CA PRO A 348 25.53 17.43 -6.25
C PRO A 348 26.71 17.43 -5.28
N ILE A 349 26.45 17.71 -3.99
CA ILE A 349 27.48 17.70 -2.94
C ILE A 349 27.55 16.29 -2.35
N ASP A 350 28.77 15.82 -2.11
CA ASP A 350 29.02 14.59 -1.37
C ASP A 350 28.61 14.72 0.11
N ILE A 351 27.76 13.80 0.55
CA ILE A 351 27.30 13.62 1.92
C ILE A 351 27.94 12.33 2.42
N GLN A 352 29.00 12.46 3.22
CA GLN A 352 29.84 11.35 3.70
C GLN A 352 29.04 10.23 4.41
N THR A 353 27.88 10.56 4.99
CA THR A 353 27.01 9.57 5.63
C THR A 353 26.22 8.70 4.65
N ARG A 354 26.18 9.04 3.35
CA ARG A 354 25.46 8.32 2.29
C ARG A 354 26.33 8.20 1.03
N TRP A 355 26.95 7.04 0.85
CA TRP A 355 27.89 6.80 -0.25
C TRP A 355 27.31 7.06 -1.67
N ASN A 356 25.99 6.88 -1.86
CA ASN A 356 25.30 7.20 -3.12
C ASN A 356 25.54 8.64 -3.58
N SER A 357 25.72 9.58 -2.64
CA SER A 357 25.99 10.98 -2.95
C SER A 357 27.41 11.18 -3.50
N THR A 358 28.38 10.37 -3.05
CA THR A 358 29.73 10.32 -3.62
C THR A 358 29.68 9.87 -5.07
N TYR A 359 28.99 8.75 -5.36
CA TYR A 359 28.83 8.27 -6.75
C TYR A 359 28.16 9.32 -7.65
N LEU A 360 27.05 9.92 -7.19
CA LEU A 360 26.34 10.96 -7.93
C LEU A 360 27.20 12.22 -8.15
N MET A 361 28.07 12.57 -7.20
CA MET A 361 29.05 13.64 -7.37
C MET A 361 30.02 13.30 -8.50
N LEU A 362 30.63 12.11 -8.49
CA LEU A 362 31.56 11.69 -9.54
C LEU A 362 30.90 11.65 -10.92
N GLU A 363 29.74 10.98 -11.03
CA GLU A 363 28.96 10.88 -12.27
C GLU A 363 28.60 12.27 -12.84
N ALA A 364 28.28 13.23 -11.98
CA ALA A 364 27.94 14.57 -12.41
C ALA A 364 29.17 15.45 -12.72
N THR A 365 30.30 15.22 -12.06
CA THR A 365 31.46 16.13 -12.06
C THR A 365 32.50 15.75 -13.11
N ILE A 366 32.74 14.45 -13.34
CA ILE A 366 33.71 13.95 -14.33
C ILE A 366 33.53 14.59 -15.72
N PRO A 367 32.31 14.72 -16.28
CA PRO A 367 32.12 15.36 -17.59
C PRO A 367 32.57 16.83 -17.64
N TYR A 368 32.71 17.50 -16.49
CA TYR A 368 33.06 18.91 -16.35
C TYR A 368 34.55 19.14 -16.05
N GLN A 369 35.42 18.13 -16.20
CA GLN A 369 36.87 18.25 -15.98
C GLN A 369 37.47 19.52 -16.60
N LYS A 370 37.23 19.75 -17.90
CA LYS A 370 37.74 20.94 -18.62
C LYS A 370 37.22 22.27 -18.05
N VAL A 371 36.00 22.28 -17.51
CA VAL A 371 35.44 23.46 -16.85
C VAL A 371 36.18 23.74 -15.56
N PHE A 372 36.51 22.71 -14.77
CA PHE A 372 37.32 22.86 -13.57
C PHE A 372 38.74 23.33 -13.86
N ASP A 373 39.37 22.80 -14.93
CA ASP A 373 40.70 23.22 -15.36
C ASP A 373 40.74 24.73 -15.66
N LEU A 374 39.74 25.25 -16.39
CA LEU A 374 39.62 26.68 -16.68
C LEU A 374 39.22 27.51 -15.45
N PHE A 375 38.27 27.00 -14.65
CA PHE A 375 37.78 27.69 -13.46
C PHE A 375 38.89 27.95 -12.43
N PHE A 376 39.85 27.02 -12.33
CA PHE A 376 41.00 27.10 -11.44
C PHE A 376 42.32 27.51 -12.11
N TYR A 377 42.30 27.87 -13.40
CA TYR A 377 43.52 28.19 -14.16
C TYR A 377 44.39 29.26 -13.49
N ASP A 378 43.76 30.32 -12.99
CA ASP A 378 44.41 31.46 -12.30
C ASP A 378 43.96 31.54 -10.83
N SER A 379 43.87 30.39 -10.16
CA SER A 379 43.39 30.30 -8.78
C SER A 379 44.43 29.67 -7.87
N ASP A 380 44.66 30.28 -6.70
CA ASP A 380 45.50 29.74 -5.62
C ASP A 380 44.79 28.66 -4.77
N PHE A 381 43.71 28.08 -5.28
CA PHE A 381 42.96 27.06 -4.55
C PHE A 381 43.79 25.77 -4.40
N ALA A 382 44.11 25.44 -3.15
CA ALA A 382 45.01 24.34 -2.79
C ALA A 382 44.53 22.96 -3.26
N TYR A 383 43.21 22.73 -3.30
CA TYR A 383 42.61 21.42 -3.61
C TYR A 383 42.15 21.31 -5.08
N LYS A 384 42.85 21.98 -5.99
CA LYS A 384 42.55 21.88 -7.43
C LYS A 384 42.84 20.45 -7.91
N PRO A 385 41.91 19.78 -8.63
CA PRO A 385 42.12 18.40 -9.05
C PRO A 385 43.13 18.37 -10.20
N ASP A 386 44.07 17.45 -10.16
CA ASP A 386 45.02 17.22 -11.25
C ASP A 386 44.57 16.09 -12.19
N LEU A 387 45.39 15.80 -13.22
CA LEU A 387 45.08 14.75 -14.18
C LEU A 387 44.97 13.35 -13.52
N VAL A 388 45.75 13.09 -12.47
CA VAL A 388 45.76 11.81 -11.76
C VAL A 388 44.49 11.67 -10.93
N ASP A 389 44.03 12.74 -10.28
CA ASP A 389 42.75 12.79 -9.57
C ASP A 389 41.58 12.42 -10.49
N TRP A 390 41.53 13.01 -11.69
CA TRP A 390 40.48 12.72 -12.66
C TRP A 390 40.52 11.28 -13.17
N GLN A 391 41.72 10.75 -13.47
CA GLN A 391 41.89 9.36 -13.90
C GLN A 391 41.45 8.38 -12.81
N ASN A 392 41.88 8.61 -11.56
CA ASN A 392 41.46 7.80 -10.42
C ASN A 392 39.95 7.86 -10.23
N ALA A 393 39.35 9.06 -10.30
CA ALA A 393 37.91 9.25 -10.14
C ALA A 393 37.08 8.49 -11.18
N ILE A 394 37.55 8.40 -12.43
CA ILE A 394 36.89 7.60 -13.48
C ILE A 394 36.89 6.12 -13.11
N VAL A 395 38.05 5.57 -12.76
CA VAL A 395 38.18 4.14 -12.40
C VAL A 395 37.36 3.82 -11.14
N ILE A 396 37.40 4.69 -10.14
CA ILE A 396 36.62 4.55 -8.90
C ILE A 396 35.11 4.62 -9.19
N LYS A 397 34.67 5.56 -10.03
CA LYS A 397 33.26 5.68 -10.45
C LYS A 397 32.79 4.41 -11.14
N GLU A 398 33.57 3.86 -12.07
CA GLU A 398 33.24 2.63 -12.80
C GLU A 398 33.15 1.43 -11.85
N PHE A 399 34.08 1.30 -10.90
CA PHE A 399 34.06 0.25 -9.90
C PHE A 399 32.79 0.30 -9.02
N PHE A 400 32.43 1.49 -8.52
CA PHE A 400 31.28 1.65 -7.62
C PHE A 400 29.92 1.71 -8.33
N GLU A 401 29.89 1.81 -9.66
CA GLU A 401 28.65 1.85 -10.45
C GLU A 401 27.76 0.62 -10.19
N ILE A 402 28.36 -0.57 -10.14
CA ILE A 402 27.63 -1.81 -9.86
C ILE A 402 26.97 -1.77 -8.49
N PHE A 403 27.68 -1.30 -7.45
CA PHE A 403 27.12 -1.15 -6.11
C PHE A 403 25.96 -0.16 -6.09
N TYR A 404 25.98 0.85 -6.96
CA TYR A 404 24.99 1.93 -6.97
C TYR A 404 23.70 1.44 -7.61
N VAL A 405 23.84 0.72 -8.73
CA VAL A 405 22.75 -0.01 -9.38
C VAL A 405 22.14 -1.04 -8.42
N SER A 406 22.97 -1.83 -7.73
CA SER A 406 22.50 -2.81 -6.74
C SER A 406 21.77 -2.15 -5.57
N THR A 407 22.28 -1.04 -5.04
CA THR A 407 21.62 -0.29 -3.95
C THR A 407 20.28 0.27 -4.38
N LYS A 408 20.16 0.80 -5.60
CA LYS A 408 18.87 1.23 -6.18
C LYS A 408 17.88 0.07 -6.28
N SER A 409 18.34 -1.08 -6.74
CA SER A 409 17.52 -2.30 -6.82
C SER A 409 17.01 -2.74 -5.44
N PHE A 410 17.90 -2.81 -4.45
CA PHE A 410 17.54 -3.19 -3.08
C PHE A 410 16.63 -2.19 -2.37
N SER A 411 16.72 -0.90 -2.74
CA SER A 411 15.94 0.18 -2.14
C SER A 411 14.60 0.42 -2.86
N CYS A 412 14.29 -0.33 -3.92
CA CYS A 412 13.04 -0.17 -4.64
C CYS A 412 11.85 -0.51 -3.73
N SER A 413 10.75 0.26 -3.84
CA SER A 413 9.58 0.11 -2.99
C SER A 413 8.29 -0.26 -3.72
N ASN A 414 8.31 -0.27 -5.05
CA ASN A 414 7.11 -0.42 -5.88
C ASN A 414 7.12 -1.74 -6.68
N SER A 415 8.14 -2.57 -6.47
CA SER A 415 8.29 -3.87 -7.12
C SER A 415 8.84 -4.87 -6.12
N VAL A 416 8.70 -6.15 -6.43
CA VAL A 416 9.36 -7.22 -5.68
C VAL A 416 10.88 -7.07 -5.83
N THR A 417 11.60 -7.09 -4.71
CA THR A 417 13.07 -6.94 -4.67
C THR A 417 13.79 -8.20 -4.23
N SER A 418 13.13 -9.07 -3.47
CA SER A 418 13.73 -10.29 -2.89
C SER A 418 14.25 -11.25 -3.96
N SER A 419 13.50 -11.49 -5.04
CA SER A 419 13.95 -12.36 -6.14
C SER A 419 15.14 -11.79 -6.92
N THR A 420 15.25 -10.46 -7.00
CA THR A 420 16.37 -9.79 -7.68
C THR A 420 17.69 -9.85 -6.89
N PHE A 421 17.65 -10.31 -5.64
CA PHE A 421 18.80 -10.26 -4.73
C PHE A 421 20.03 -10.94 -5.32
N PHE A 422 19.90 -12.20 -5.74
CA PHE A 422 21.03 -12.96 -6.27
C PHE A 422 21.59 -12.36 -7.53
N PHE A 423 20.73 -11.86 -8.42
CA PHE A 423 21.22 -11.19 -9.62
C PHE A 423 22.11 -9.99 -9.31
N GLN A 424 21.75 -9.19 -8.29
CA GLN A 424 22.60 -8.08 -7.86
C GLN A 424 23.86 -8.56 -7.12
N LEU A 425 23.75 -9.63 -6.34
CA LEU A 425 24.88 -10.23 -5.63
C LEU A 425 25.92 -10.77 -6.62
N SER A 426 25.49 -11.50 -7.66
CA SER A 426 26.36 -12.01 -8.72
C SER A 426 27.13 -10.90 -9.44
N LYS A 427 26.53 -9.72 -9.65
CA LYS A 427 27.25 -8.57 -10.21
C LYS A 427 28.35 -8.07 -9.28
N ILE A 428 28.06 -7.97 -7.98
CA ILE A 428 29.05 -7.56 -6.97
C ILE A 428 30.20 -8.58 -6.93
N VAL A 429 29.88 -9.86 -6.96
CA VAL A 429 30.84 -10.96 -7.03
C VAL A 429 31.75 -10.85 -8.25
N LEU A 430 31.18 -10.62 -9.43
CA LEU A 430 31.96 -10.52 -10.68
C LEU A 430 32.93 -9.33 -10.66
N ILE A 431 32.52 -8.18 -10.12
CA ILE A 431 33.43 -7.03 -10.03
C ILE A 431 34.53 -7.25 -8.98
N LEU A 432 34.22 -7.92 -7.87
CA LEU A 432 35.21 -8.29 -6.86
C LEU A 432 36.26 -9.25 -7.42
N LYS A 433 35.84 -10.29 -8.16
CA LYS A 433 36.75 -11.20 -8.88
C LYS A 433 37.69 -10.48 -9.86
N ARG A 434 37.18 -9.43 -10.54
CA ARG A 434 37.99 -8.66 -11.50
C ARG A 434 39.11 -7.87 -10.82
N VAL A 435 38.90 -7.39 -9.59
CA VAL A 435 39.87 -6.54 -8.88
C VAL A 435 40.71 -7.29 -7.85
N GLU A 436 40.41 -8.57 -7.59
CA GLU A 436 41.07 -9.41 -6.58
C GLU A 436 42.59 -9.43 -6.70
N ASN A 437 43.10 -9.54 -7.93
CA ASN A 437 44.52 -9.64 -8.23
C ASN A 437 45.16 -8.30 -8.65
N VAL A 438 44.45 -7.19 -8.51
CA VAL A 438 44.95 -5.86 -8.88
C VAL A 438 45.62 -5.21 -7.65
N PRO A 439 46.96 -5.01 -7.63
CA PRO A 439 47.67 -4.58 -6.42
C PRO A 439 47.19 -3.25 -5.83
N SER A 440 46.87 -2.27 -6.69
CA SER A 440 46.36 -0.96 -6.26
C SER A 440 44.95 -1.03 -5.63
N PHE A 441 44.16 -2.04 -5.98
CA PHE A 441 42.82 -2.27 -5.44
C PHE A 441 42.81 -3.24 -4.28
N LYS A 442 43.92 -3.92 -3.96
CA LYS A 442 43.96 -4.99 -2.97
C LYS A 442 43.46 -4.56 -1.57
N PRO A 443 43.86 -3.41 -1.00
CA PRO A 443 43.33 -2.96 0.29
C PRO A 443 41.82 -2.70 0.26
N LEU A 444 41.33 -2.09 -0.83
CA LEU A 444 39.90 -1.85 -1.05
C LEU A 444 39.15 -3.17 -1.19
N TYR A 445 39.68 -4.11 -1.97
CA TYR A 445 39.11 -5.44 -2.17
C TYR A 445 39.01 -6.19 -0.85
N ASP A 446 40.08 -6.29 -0.07
CA ASP A 446 40.10 -7.04 1.19
C ASP A 446 39.07 -6.49 2.19
N SER A 447 38.95 -5.16 2.25
CA SER A 447 37.98 -4.45 3.10
C SER A 447 36.52 -4.73 2.68
N ILE A 448 36.23 -4.66 1.38
CA ILE A 448 34.89 -4.98 0.86
C ILE A 448 34.58 -6.47 0.99
N LYS A 449 35.55 -7.35 0.67
CA LYS A 449 35.41 -8.81 0.70
C LYS A 449 35.18 -9.32 2.11
N TRP A 450 35.91 -8.81 3.10
CA TRP A 450 35.68 -9.15 4.51
C TRP A 450 34.24 -8.85 4.95
N LYS A 451 33.70 -7.68 4.58
CA LYS A 451 32.29 -7.34 4.87
C LYS A 451 31.32 -8.17 4.05
N TYR A 452 31.60 -8.39 2.77
CA TYR A 452 30.81 -9.27 1.91
C TYR A 452 30.67 -10.63 2.58
N ASP A 453 31.78 -11.25 3.01
CA ASP A 453 31.76 -12.58 3.60
C ASP A 453 30.99 -12.60 4.91
N LYS A 454 31.20 -11.59 5.76
CA LYS A 454 30.49 -11.43 7.02
C LYS A 454 28.96 -11.44 6.87
N TYR A 455 28.42 -10.89 5.79
CA TYR A 455 26.97 -10.70 5.64
C TYR A 455 26.33 -11.59 4.58
N TRP A 456 27.08 -12.05 3.57
CA TRP A 456 26.57 -12.70 2.37
C TRP A 456 27.33 -13.97 1.98
N LYS A 457 28.39 -14.40 2.70
CA LYS A 457 28.98 -15.76 2.49
C LYS A 457 27.91 -16.81 2.77
N ASP A 458 27.32 -16.72 3.97
CA ASP A 458 26.13 -17.49 4.33
C ASP A 458 24.89 -16.72 3.86
N VAL A 459 24.35 -17.15 2.72
CA VAL A 459 23.22 -16.45 2.12
C VAL A 459 21.99 -16.54 3.03
N PRO A 460 21.27 -15.43 3.28
CA PRO A 460 20.07 -15.47 4.12
C PRO A 460 19.02 -16.45 3.56
N MET A 461 18.58 -17.40 4.40
CA MET A 461 17.61 -18.45 4.04
C MET A 461 16.40 -17.89 3.27
N LEU A 462 15.77 -16.83 3.80
CA LEU A 462 14.61 -16.19 3.18
C LEU A 462 14.88 -15.71 1.74
N LEU A 463 16.05 -15.15 1.48
CA LEU A 463 16.41 -14.66 0.14
C LEU A 463 16.69 -15.83 -0.80
N GLY A 464 17.38 -16.88 -0.33
CA GLY A 464 17.56 -18.13 -1.06
C GLY A 464 16.24 -18.73 -1.52
N LEU A 465 15.29 -18.88 -0.60
CA LEU A 465 13.95 -19.36 -0.90
C LEU A 465 13.22 -18.44 -1.90
N ALA A 466 13.31 -17.12 -1.73
CA ALA A 466 12.70 -16.16 -2.65
C ALA A 466 13.25 -16.28 -4.08
N SER A 467 14.54 -16.62 -4.23
CA SER A 467 15.15 -16.90 -5.53
C SER A 467 14.67 -18.20 -6.14
N CYS A 468 14.57 -19.26 -5.33
CA CYS A 468 14.06 -20.55 -5.79
C CYS A 468 12.59 -20.49 -6.25
N MET A 469 11.82 -19.58 -5.67
CA MET A 469 10.43 -19.33 -6.04
C MET A 469 10.30 -18.46 -7.31
N ASP A 470 11.40 -17.92 -7.85
CA ASP A 470 11.38 -17.23 -9.14
C ASP A 470 11.38 -18.25 -10.29
N PRO A 471 10.32 -18.32 -11.11
CA PRO A 471 10.22 -19.32 -12.17
C PRO A 471 11.27 -19.16 -13.27
N CYS A 472 11.89 -17.97 -13.40
CA CYS A 472 12.92 -17.70 -14.40
C CYS A 472 14.27 -18.32 -14.01
N PHE A 473 14.54 -18.49 -12.71
CA PHE A 473 15.86 -18.89 -12.22
C PHE A 473 15.85 -20.20 -11.43
N LYS A 474 14.72 -20.55 -10.79
CA LYS A 474 14.58 -21.74 -9.93
C LYS A 474 15.81 -21.87 -9.01
N PHE A 475 16.45 -23.04 -8.96
CA PHE A 475 17.64 -23.27 -8.14
C PHE A 475 18.94 -22.74 -8.76
N THR A 476 18.98 -22.52 -10.08
CA THR A 476 20.22 -22.24 -10.82
C THR A 476 20.94 -20.98 -10.34
N ALA A 477 20.20 -19.90 -10.05
CA ALA A 477 20.81 -18.66 -9.54
C ALA A 477 21.39 -18.81 -8.12
N LEU A 478 20.74 -19.63 -7.29
CA LEU A 478 21.20 -19.93 -5.94
C LEU A 478 22.43 -20.84 -5.99
N GLU A 479 22.40 -21.90 -6.79
CA GLU A 479 23.52 -22.83 -7.02
C GLU A 479 24.79 -22.08 -7.42
N LEU A 480 24.71 -21.24 -8.46
CA LEU A 480 25.86 -20.47 -8.94
C LEU A 480 26.44 -19.54 -7.86
N CYS A 481 25.59 -18.97 -7.01
CA CYS A 481 26.03 -18.11 -5.92
C CYS A 481 26.69 -18.91 -4.78
N LEU A 482 26.13 -20.07 -4.44
CA LEU A 482 26.70 -20.95 -3.42
C LEU A 482 28.04 -21.52 -3.89
N ASP A 483 28.14 -21.94 -5.15
CA ASP A 483 29.40 -22.33 -5.76
C ASP A 483 30.40 -21.19 -5.63
N PHE A 484 30.08 -19.95 -6.01
CA PHE A 484 31.02 -18.85 -5.82
C PHE A 484 31.44 -18.62 -4.35
N ASN A 485 30.52 -18.71 -3.41
CA ASN A 485 30.80 -18.43 -2.00
C ASN A 485 31.65 -19.53 -1.32
N TYR A 486 31.55 -20.79 -1.78
CA TYR A 486 32.17 -21.96 -1.12
C TYR A 486 33.19 -22.73 -1.97
N ASP A 487 33.19 -22.59 -3.30
CA ASP A 487 34.16 -23.21 -4.23
C ASP A 487 35.55 -22.55 -4.15
N TYR A 488 35.70 -21.54 -3.28
CA TYR A 488 37.00 -21.03 -2.85
C TYR A 488 37.72 -21.96 -1.86
N ASP A 489 36.98 -22.74 -1.06
CA ASP A 489 37.58 -23.62 -0.04
C ASP A 489 38.02 -24.99 -0.64
N SER A 490 37.47 -25.41 -1.78
CA SER A 490 37.73 -26.70 -2.46
C SER A 490 39.11 -26.78 -3.14
N GLN A 491 39.77 -25.66 -3.47
CA GLN A 491 41.15 -25.67 -4.00
C GLN A 491 42.24 -25.89 -2.93
N SER A 492 41.84 -26.15 -1.67
CA SER A 492 42.76 -26.43 -0.55
C SER A 492 42.73 -27.88 -0.05
N GLN A 493 42.01 -28.78 -0.73
CA GLN A 493 41.97 -30.22 -0.41
C GLN A 493 42.71 -31.04 -1.48
N PRO A 494 43.61 -31.98 -1.11
CA PRO A 494 44.29 -32.84 -2.08
C PRO A 494 43.31 -33.74 -2.83
N GLU A 495 43.53 -33.89 -4.14
CA GLU A 495 42.84 -34.83 -5.01
C GLU A 495 42.96 -36.28 -4.49
N SER A 496 41.94 -36.76 -3.79
CA SER A 496 41.69 -38.19 -3.69
C SER A 496 40.23 -38.44 -3.34
N GLN A 497 39.39 -38.61 -4.36
CA GLN A 497 38.44 -39.72 -4.49
C GLN A 497 37.55 -39.55 -5.73
N SER A 498 37.38 -40.65 -6.45
CA SER A 498 36.63 -40.80 -7.68
C SER A 498 35.11 -40.62 -7.51
N PRO A 499 34.37 -40.33 -8.59
CA PRO A 499 32.99 -39.83 -8.52
C PRO A 499 31.98 -40.97 -8.37
N SER A 500 31.20 -40.95 -7.29
CA SER A 500 29.98 -41.76 -7.15
C SER A 500 28.77 -40.89 -6.82
N VAL A 501 27.92 -40.73 -7.84
CA VAL A 501 26.45 -40.60 -7.84
C VAL A 501 25.77 -40.02 -6.57
N SER A 502 25.90 -38.71 -6.38
CA SER A 502 24.78 -37.76 -6.42
C SER A 502 25.36 -36.34 -6.61
N ASN A 503 25.27 -35.80 -7.82
CA ASN A 503 25.83 -34.49 -8.20
C ASN A 503 25.02 -33.30 -7.60
N GLU A 504 24.53 -33.40 -6.37
CA GLU A 504 23.81 -32.30 -5.74
C GLU A 504 24.77 -31.47 -4.88
N ASN A 505 24.82 -30.16 -5.14
CA ASN A 505 25.61 -29.23 -4.34
C ASN A 505 25.16 -29.33 -2.86
N PRO A 506 26.05 -29.71 -1.92
CA PRO A 506 25.69 -29.92 -0.52
C PRO A 506 25.15 -28.64 0.15
N TRP A 507 25.55 -27.47 -0.33
CA TRP A 507 25.09 -26.17 0.19
C TRP A 507 23.66 -25.83 -0.23
N LEU A 508 23.11 -26.52 -1.23
CA LEU A 508 21.74 -26.32 -1.71
C LEU A 508 20.70 -27.08 -0.87
N LEU A 509 21.11 -28.19 -0.27
CA LEU A 509 20.23 -29.11 0.48
C LEU A 509 19.42 -28.40 1.58
N PRO A 510 19.97 -27.49 2.41
CA PRO A 510 19.19 -26.78 3.42
C PRO A 510 18.01 -25.99 2.84
N TYR A 511 18.20 -25.37 1.67
CA TYR A 511 17.16 -24.59 1.01
C TYR A 511 16.05 -25.48 0.43
N LYS A 512 16.42 -26.62 -0.19
CA LYS A 512 15.44 -27.62 -0.65
C LYS A 512 14.59 -28.14 0.51
N THR A 513 15.24 -28.55 1.60
CA THR A 513 14.55 -29.03 2.81
C THR A 513 13.60 -27.96 3.38
N LYS A 514 14.07 -26.73 3.50
CA LYS A 514 13.25 -25.63 4.04
C LYS A 514 12.06 -25.30 3.14
N LEU A 515 12.25 -25.35 1.83
CA LEU A 515 11.16 -25.09 0.87
C LEU A 515 10.11 -26.22 0.89
N ASN A 516 10.52 -27.47 1.17
CA ASN A 516 9.60 -28.58 1.42
C ASN A 516 8.78 -28.37 2.69
N GLU A 517 9.40 -27.96 3.79
CA GLU A 517 8.68 -27.62 5.04
C GLU A 517 7.60 -26.55 4.79
N LEU A 518 7.92 -25.51 4.01
CA LEU A 518 6.95 -24.48 3.62
C LEU A 518 5.83 -25.03 2.75
N PHE A 519 6.14 -25.94 1.83
CA PHE A 519 5.15 -26.58 0.96
C PHE A 519 4.18 -27.46 1.75
N GLU A 520 4.66 -28.22 2.74
CA GLU A 520 3.81 -29.01 3.63
C GLU A 520 2.85 -28.12 4.44
N VAL A 521 3.34 -27.00 4.98
CA VAL A 521 2.49 -26.01 5.67
C VAL A 521 1.43 -25.43 4.72
N TYR A 522 1.79 -25.20 3.46
CA TYR A 522 0.84 -24.74 2.45
C TYR A 522 -0.22 -25.80 2.14
N LEU A 523 0.16 -27.08 1.97
CA LEU A 523 -0.77 -28.17 1.73
C LEU A 523 -1.76 -28.35 2.88
N GLN A 524 -1.30 -28.27 4.13
CA GLN A 524 -2.16 -28.32 5.32
C GLN A 524 -3.20 -27.19 5.37
N LYS A 525 -2.82 -25.97 4.94
CA LYS A 525 -3.76 -24.84 4.84
C LYS A 525 -4.76 -25.02 3.71
N MET A 526 -4.34 -25.57 2.59
CA MET A 526 -5.23 -25.83 1.45
C MET A 526 -6.21 -26.97 1.75
N SER A 527 -5.79 -28.01 2.48
CA SER A 527 -6.67 -29.13 2.85
C SER A 527 -7.70 -28.75 3.92
N SER A 528 -7.34 -27.89 4.87
CA SER A 528 -8.25 -27.38 5.91
C SER A 528 -9.27 -26.36 5.39
N GLY A 529 -9.06 -25.77 4.21
CA GLY A 529 -10.04 -24.90 3.55
C GLY A 529 -11.19 -25.63 2.83
N VAL A 530 -11.13 -26.97 2.69
CA VAL A 530 -12.09 -27.77 1.90
C VAL A 530 -13.20 -28.40 2.77
N THR A 531 -13.08 -28.42 4.09
CA THR A 531 -14.04 -29.09 5.00
C THR A 531 -15.14 -28.19 5.58
N GLY A 532 -15.34 -26.99 5.01
CA GLY A 532 -16.28 -25.98 5.53
C GLY A 532 -17.58 -25.78 4.74
N MET A 533 -18.00 -26.72 3.88
CA MET A 533 -19.29 -26.64 3.19
C MET A 533 -19.92 -28.03 3.06
N ASN A 534 -20.81 -28.36 4.01
CA ASN A 534 -21.86 -29.39 4.01
C ASN A 534 -22.52 -29.27 5.40
N GLU A 535 -23.82 -29.16 5.65
CA GLU A 535 -25.06 -29.25 4.91
C GLU A 535 -26.09 -28.39 5.68
N THR A 536 -26.92 -27.59 5.00
CA THR A 536 -28.26 -27.25 5.53
C THR A 536 -29.26 -27.29 4.39
N SER A 537 -30.37 -27.95 4.70
CA SER A 537 -31.42 -28.44 3.81
C SER A 537 -32.26 -27.33 3.16
N SER A 538 -32.46 -27.51 1.85
CA SER A 538 -33.65 -27.20 1.03
C SER A 538 -34.62 -26.10 1.47
N ASN A 539 -34.64 -25.01 0.69
CA ASN A 539 -35.88 -24.49 0.10
C ASN A 539 -35.55 -23.95 -1.31
N ALA A 540 -36.42 -24.25 -2.28
CA ALA A 540 -36.21 -24.00 -3.70
C ALA A 540 -36.20 -22.49 -4.03
N PRO A 541 -35.21 -21.97 -4.77
CA PRO A 541 -35.23 -20.61 -5.29
C PRO A 541 -35.76 -20.54 -6.75
N GLN A 542 -36.43 -19.42 -7.04
CA GLN A 542 -37.08 -19.07 -8.30
C GLN A 542 -36.08 -18.83 -9.45
N GLU A 543 -36.58 -18.83 -10.69
CA GLU A 543 -35.85 -18.95 -11.97
C GLU A 543 -34.68 -17.96 -12.22
N GLU A 544 -34.60 -16.82 -11.53
CA GLU A 544 -33.44 -15.90 -11.65
C GLU A 544 -32.18 -16.39 -10.90
N ASP A 545 -32.35 -17.24 -9.87
CA ASP A 545 -31.24 -17.81 -9.09
C ASP A 545 -30.56 -18.99 -9.80
N MET A 546 -31.23 -19.62 -10.77
CA MET A 546 -30.70 -20.78 -11.47
C MET A 546 -29.58 -20.41 -12.47
N VAL A 547 -29.66 -19.22 -13.08
CA VAL A 547 -28.63 -18.71 -14.00
C VAL A 547 -27.39 -18.25 -13.23
N LEU A 548 -27.55 -17.55 -12.10
CA LEU A 548 -26.43 -17.17 -11.25
C LEU A 548 -25.80 -18.37 -10.56
N ALA A 549 -26.58 -19.36 -10.13
CA ALA A 549 -26.08 -20.61 -9.56
C ALA A 549 -25.40 -21.51 -10.61
N MET A 550 -25.89 -21.54 -11.86
CA MET A 550 -25.20 -22.23 -12.96
C MET A 550 -23.90 -21.53 -13.37
N LEU A 551 -23.86 -20.20 -13.39
CA LEU A 551 -22.64 -19.44 -13.67
C LEU A 551 -21.64 -19.53 -12.52
N SER A 552 -22.12 -19.54 -11.26
CA SER A 552 -21.34 -19.82 -10.05
C SER A 552 -20.77 -21.23 -10.07
N LYS A 553 -21.60 -22.26 -10.30
CA LYS A 553 -21.14 -23.66 -10.42
C LYS A 553 -20.24 -23.89 -11.64
N ARG A 554 -20.43 -23.17 -12.75
CA ARG A 554 -19.49 -23.19 -13.90
C ARG A 554 -18.18 -22.48 -13.57
N ARG A 555 -18.20 -21.41 -12.77
CA ARG A 555 -17.00 -20.70 -12.28
C ARG A 555 -16.25 -21.54 -11.25
N GLU A 556 -16.94 -22.20 -10.33
CA GLU A 556 -16.39 -23.16 -9.36
C GLU A 556 -15.89 -24.44 -10.05
N ALA A 557 -16.59 -24.96 -11.06
CA ALA A 557 -16.13 -26.09 -11.87
C ALA A 557 -14.94 -25.71 -12.76
N ALA A 558 -14.85 -24.46 -13.24
CA ALA A 558 -13.67 -23.94 -13.94
C ALA A 558 -12.48 -23.72 -12.99
N ILE A 559 -12.72 -23.29 -11.75
CA ILE A 559 -11.71 -23.17 -10.68
C ILE A 559 -11.25 -24.56 -10.19
N LYS A 560 -12.15 -25.57 -10.13
CA LYS A 560 -11.79 -26.96 -9.80
C LYS A 560 -11.05 -27.69 -10.92
N LYS A 561 -11.14 -27.24 -12.17
CA LYS A 561 -10.51 -27.92 -13.32
C LYS A 561 -9.26 -27.24 -13.88
N CYS A 562 -8.93 -26.03 -13.42
CA CYS A 562 -7.65 -25.39 -13.69
C CYS A 562 -6.97 -25.07 -12.36
N LYS A 563 -5.94 -25.86 -12.01
CA LYS A 563 -4.90 -25.41 -11.07
C LYS A 563 -4.52 -23.99 -11.46
N SER A 564 -4.55 -23.04 -10.52
CA SER A 564 -4.00 -21.70 -10.74
C SER A 564 -2.54 -21.80 -11.19
N GLU A 565 -1.99 -20.79 -11.88
CA GLU A 565 -0.57 -20.85 -12.28
C GLU A 565 0.36 -21.15 -11.11
N LEU A 566 0.06 -20.61 -9.93
CA LEU A 566 0.76 -20.92 -8.68
C LEU A 566 0.60 -22.40 -8.25
N GLN A 567 -0.59 -23.00 -8.42
CA GLN A 567 -0.82 -24.41 -8.12
C GLN A 567 -0.23 -25.36 -9.17
N ARG A 568 -0.15 -24.96 -10.45
CA ARG A 568 0.58 -25.70 -11.49
C ARG A 568 2.07 -25.65 -11.20
N TYR A 569 2.59 -24.45 -10.96
CA TYR A 569 3.97 -24.24 -10.55
C TYR A 569 4.32 -25.07 -9.31
N ALA A 570 3.53 -24.99 -8.23
CA ALA A 570 3.78 -25.74 -7.01
C ALA A 570 3.66 -27.27 -7.19
N TYR A 571 2.82 -27.74 -8.12
CA TYR A 571 2.69 -29.16 -8.44
C TYR A 571 3.87 -29.68 -9.28
N ASP A 572 4.23 -28.95 -10.33
CA ASP A 572 5.39 -29.25 -11.17
C ASP A 572 6.69 -29.16 -10.35
N TRP A 573 6.71 -28.25 -9.37
CA TRP A 573 7.79 -28.07 -8.40
C TRP A 573 7.85 -29.23 -7.39
N GLY A 574 6.71 -29.69 -6.87
CA GLY A 574 6.63 -30.90 -6.02
C GLY A 574 7.17 -32.17 -6.71
N ALA A 575 6.98 -32.28 -8.03
CA ALA A 575 7.56 -33.36 -8.83
C ALA A 575 9.09 -33.23 -8.99
N LEU A 576 9.60 -32.00 -9.07
CA LEU A 576 11.03 -31.68 -9.20
C LEU A 576 11.83 -32.02 -7.92
N ILE A 577 11.25 -31.78 -6.75
CA ILE A 577 11.85 -32.11 -5.44
C ILE A 577 11.88 -33.62 -5.21
N THR A 578 10.81 -34.31 -5.57
CA THR A 578 10.62 -35.73 -5.26
C THR A 578 11.32 -36.67 -6.26
N GLY A 579 12.04 -36.10 -7.24
CA GLY A 579 12.73 -36.87 -8.29
C GLY A 579 11.79 -37.62 -9.22
N LYS A 580 10.50 -37.24 -9.29
CA LYS A 580 9.45 -37.96 -10.03
C LYS A 580 9.12 -37.36 -11.41
N MET A 581 9.99 -36.51 -11.97
CA MET A 581 9.87 -36.14 -13.37
C MET A 581 10.59 -37.17 -14.23
N ASP A 582 9.82 -38.13 -14.76
CA ASP A 582 10.19 -38.79 -16.01
C ASP A 582 10.31 -37.71 -17.09
N VAL A 583 11.43 -37.77 -17.80
CA VAL A 583 11.74 -36.93 -18.95
C VAL A 583 10.61 -37.03 -19.95
N ILE A 584 9.89 -35.93 -20.19
CA ILE A 584 9.01 -35.80 -21.35
C ILE A 584 9.38 -34.51 -22.09
N GLY A 585 10.08 -34.72 -23.21
CA GLY A 585 9.98 -34.01 -24.50
C GLY A 585 10.09 -32.49 -24.49
#